data_AF-A0A961FT29-F1
#
_entry.id   AF-A0A961FT29-F1
#
_cell.length_a   1.000
_cell.length_b   1.000
_cell.length_c   1.000
_cell.angle_alpha   90.00
_cell.angle_beta   90.00
_cell.angle_gamma   90.00
#
_symmetry.space_group_name_H-M   'P 1'
#
loop_
_entity.id
_entity.type
_entity.pdbx_description
1 polymer ?
#
loop_
_entity_poly.entity_id
_entity_poly.type
_entity_poly.pdbx_seq_one_letter_code
_entity_poly.pdbx_strand_id
1 'polypeptide(L)'
;MSGRNTIDRPARRRRSRRQSDERAVNAFLGEAVGPVHRWWQFDPLLTAKFLIGLLLLPACWVTLETFFVVFDHAAKKTEFWRAAEFWFFGIGVTMWLVLFFGARTRLMLLFYVAGHEWTHALFVLICRGNVAKVHISADGGHILTNRNNFLISLSPYFFPFYSVVVITLWGLAEWLFVDFAPEHLRYLFWAIGFTWCHHLTFTIWMATRQDQP
;
A
#
# COMPACT_ATOMS: atom_id res chain seq x y z
N MET A 1 6.18 59.65 43.55
CA MET A 1 7.65 59.61 43.42
C MET A 1 8.01 58.57 42.38
N SER A 2 8.46 59.03 41.20
CA SER A 2 8.85 58.17 40.06
C SER A 2 10.34 57.90 40.13
N GLY A 3 10.72 56.67 40.50
CA GLY A 3 12.11 56.22 40.66
C GLY A 3 12.55 55.38 39.45
N ARG A 4 13.58 55.87 38.76
CA ARG A 4 14.19 55.31 37.55
C ARG A 4 14.80 53.92 37.81
N ASN A 5 14.44 52.92 36.99
CA ASN A 5 15.25 51.71 36.80
C ASN A 5 15.84 51.73 35.38
N THR A 6 16.99 52.37 35.23
CA THR A 6 17.73 52.50 33.96
C THR A 6 19.21 52.19 34.13
N ILE A 7 19.56 51.12 34.85
CA ILE A 7 20.95 50.63 34.90
C ILE A 7 20.90 49.09 34.91
N ASP A 8 20.82 48.47 33.71
CA ASP A 8 21.21 47.05 33.50
C ASP A 8 21.00 46.53 32.06
N ARG A 9 20.36 47.33 31.19
CA ARG A 9 20.09 46.94 29.80
C ARG A 9 21.32 46.54 28.96
N PRO A 10 22.51 47.18 29.05
CA PRO A 10 23.62 46.83 28.18
C PRO A 10 24.27 45.49 28.54
N ALA A 11 24.35 45.14 29.83
CA ALA A 11 24.92 43.89 30.30
C ALA A 11 24.05 42.67 29.91
N ARG A 12 22.73 42.80 30.04
CA ARG A 12 21.77 41.77 29.64
C ARG A 12 21.78 41.51 28.13
N ARG A 13 21.91 42.56 27.31
CA ARG A 13 21.99 42.44 25.84
C ARG A 13 23.28 41.77 25.38
N ARG A 14 24.42 42.08 26.02
CA ARG A 14 25.71 41.42 25.73
C ARG A 14 25.69 39.93 26.06
N ARG A 15 25.09 39.55 27.19
CA ARG A 15 24.98 38.15 27.63
C ARG A 15 24.06 37.32 26.73
N SER A 16 22.94 37.90 26.28
CA SER A 16 22.03 37.27 25.31
C SER A 16 22.70 37.04 23.95
N ARG A 17 23.48 37.99 23.46
CA ARG A 17 24.18 37.89 22.16
C ARG A 17 25.27 36.83 22.20
N ARG A 18 26.06 36.79 23.27
CA ARG A 18 27.08 35.77 23.48
C ARG A 18 26.47 34.35 23.53
N GLN A 19 25.32 34.21 24.17
CA GLN A 19 24.60 32.94 24.24
C GLN A 19 23.99 32.51 22.90
N SER A 20 23.55 33.44 22.04
CA SER A 20 23.11 33.11 20.68
C SER A 20 24.27 32.71 19.78
N ASP A 21 25.41 33.39 19.91
CA ASP A 21 26.60 33.11 19.11
C ASP A 21 27.20 31.75 19.51
N GLU A 22 27.25 31.42 20.80
CA GLU A 22 27.66 30.09 21.29
C GLU A 22 26.71 28.99 20.82
N ARG A 23 25.39 29.25 20.75
CA ARG A 23 24.42 28.28 20.20
C ARG A 23 24.58 28.10 18.69
N ALA A 24 24.80 29.17 17.94
CA ALA A 24 25.02 29.11 16.50
C ALA A 24 26.35 28.41 16.17
N VAL A 25 27.41 28.70 16.92
CA VAL A 25 28.70 28.03 16.79
C VAL A 25 28.60 26.56 17.18
N ASN A 26 27.89 26.20 18.26
CA ASN A 26 27.69 24.81 18.64
C ASN A 26 26.78 24.05 17.65
N ALA A 27 25.81 24.72 17.01
CA ALA A 27 25.01 24.14 15.93
C ALA A 27 25.86 23.91 14.66
N PHE A 28 26.69 24.88 14.30
CA PHE A 28 27.57 24.80 13.13
C PHE A 28 28.68 23.75 13.31
N LEU A 29 29.29 23.68 14.51
CA LEU A 29 30.28 22.66 14.88
C LEU A 29 29.63 21.28 15.05
N GLY A 30 28.37 21.21 15.49
CA GLY A 30 27.60 19.98 15.63
C GLY A 30 27.16 19.36 14.30
N GLU A 31 26.90 20.18 13.27
CA GLU A 31 26.62 19.69 11.91
C GLU A 31 27.89 19.33 11.13
N ALA A 32 29.00 20.06 11.32
CA ALA A 32 30.25 19.78 10.63
C ALA A 32 30.95 18.49 11.09
N VAL A 33 30.61 17.98 12.28
CA VAL A 33 31.11 16.71 12.82
C VAL A 33 29.96 15.71 12.99
N GLY A 34 29.10 15.60 11.98
CA GLY A 34 28.34 14.36 11.79
C GLY A 34 29.33 13.22 11.54
N PRO A 35 29.21 12.05 12.20
CA PRO A 35 30.20 10.99 12.06
C PRO A 35 30.32 10.56 10.59
N VAL A 36 31.47 10.87 9.98
CA VAL A 36 31.89 10.48 8.62
C VAL A 36 31.88 8.94 8.44
N HIS A 37 31.76 8.19 9.53
CA HIS A 37 31.70 6.73 9.56
C HIS A 37 30.32 6.14 9.17
N ARG A 38 29.26 6.91 8.91
CA ARG A 38 27.93 6.32 8.68
C ARG A 38 27.76 5.59 7.32
N TRP A 39 28.63 5.85 6.34
CA TRP A 39 28.51 5.30 4.97
C TRP A 39 29.00 3.85 4.82
N TRP A 40 29.67 3.29 5.83
CA TRP A 40 30.28 1.94 5.81
C TRP A 40 29.73 0.99 6.88
N GLN A 41 28.61 1.33 7.52
CA GLN A 41 27.93 0.35 8.35
C GLN A 41 27.16 -0.59 7.42
N PHE A 42 27.74 -1.76 7.14
CA PHE A 42 27.01 -2.88 6.57
C PHE A 42 25.76 -3.08 7.42
N ASP A 43 24.60 -2.76 6.87
CA ASP A 43 23.34 -3.15 7.48
C ASP A 43 23.10 -4.62 7.07
N PRO A 44 23.31 -5.59 7.99
CA PRO A 44 23.13 -6.99 7.67
C PRO A 44 21.69 -7.29 7.25
N LEU A 45 20.72 -6.49 7.71
CA LEU A 45 19.32 -6.63 7.32
C LEU A 45 19.09 -6.15 5.89
N LEU A 46 19.70 -5.04 5.48
CA LEU A 46 19.61 -4.55 4.09
C LEU A 46 20.25 -5.54 3.12
N THR A 47 21.41 -6.08 3.48
CA THR A 47 22.12 -7.08 2.69
C THR A 47 21.31 -8.38 2.60
N ALA A 48 20.74 -8.85 3.73
CA ALA A 48 19.87 -10.01 3.74
C ALA A 48 18.62 -9.81 2.86
N LYS A 49 17.96 -8.64 2.94
CA LYS A 49 16.81 -8.31 2.06
C LYS A 49 17.20 -8.35 0.59
N PHE A 50 18.36 -7.79 0.22
CA PHE A 50 18.86 -7.81 -1.15
C PHE A 50 19.15 -9.24 -1.63
N LEU A 51 19.82 -10.06 -0.81
CA LEU A 51 20.11 -11.46 -1.13
C LEU A 51 18.84 -12.31 -1.26
N ILE A 52 17.85 -12.09 -0.39
CA ILE A 52 16.54 -12.73 -0.49
C ILE A 52 15.86 -12.31 -1.80
N GLY A 53 15.89 -11.03 -2.16
CA GLY A 53 15.37 -10.54 -3.43
C GLY A 53 16.05 -11.20 -4.64
N LEU A 54 17.38 -11.30 -4.62
CA LEU A 54 18.15 -11.97 -5.67
C LEU A 54 17.79 -13.47 -5.79
N LEU A 55 17.61 -14.15 -4.66
CA LEU A 55 17.21 -15.56 -4.63
C LEU A 55 15.77 -15.78 -5.11
N LEU A 56 14.89 -14.78 -4.97
CA LEU A 56 13.51 -14.83 -5.46
C LEU A 56 13.43 -14.63 -6.98
N LEU A 57 14.41 -14.00 -7.63
CA LEU A 57 14.37 -13.73 -9.08
C LEU A 57 14.22 -15.00 -9.94
N PRO A 58 14.93 -16.11 -9.71
CA PRO A 58 14.71 -17.36 -10.44
C PRO A 58 13.28 -17.89 -10.27
N ALA A 59 12.70 -17.79 -9.08
CA ALA A 59 11.33 -18.23 -8.84
C ALA A 59 10.33 -17.33 -9.60
N CYS A 60 10.53 -16.01 -9.59
CA CYS A 60 9.74 -15.07 -10.39
C CYS A 60 9.87 -15.35 -11.90
N TRP A 61 11.08 -15.71 -12.36
CA TRP A 61 11.32 -16.06 -13.76
C TRP A 61 10.56 -17.33 -14.17
N VAL A 62 10.71 -18.42 -13.42
CA VAL A 62 10.05 -19.70 -13.73
C VAL A 62 8.54 -19.58 -13.70
N THR A 63 7.99 -18.83 -12.73
CA THR A 63 6.54 -18.59 -12.64
C THR A 63 6.02 -17.75 -13.81
N LEU A 64 6.76 -16.72 -14.23
CA LEU A 64 6.43 -15.92 -15.40
C LEU A 64 6.49 -16.74 -16.70
N GLU A 65 7.54 -17.56 -16.86
CA GLU A 65 7.69 -18.46 -18.01
C GLU A 65 6.54 -19.47 -18.06
N THR A 66 6.23 -20.11 -16.93
CA THR A 66 5.13 -21.07 -16.81
C THR A 66 3.79 -20.41 -17.17
N PHE A 67 3.56 -19.19 -16.68
CA PHE A 67 2.38 -18.42 -17.05
C PHE A 67 2.29 -18.23 -18.57
N PHE A 68 3.36 -17.81 -19.24
CA PHE A 68 3.33 -17.61 -20.68
C PHE A 68 3.16 -18.90 -21.48
N VAL A 69 3.78 -20.01 -21.03
CA VAL A 69 3.62 -21.31 -21.68
C VAL A 69 2.18 -21.81 -21.56
N VAL A 70 1.59 -21.74 -20.37
CA VAL A 70 0.19 -22.13 -20.14
C VAL A 70 -0.76 -21.19 -20.87
N PHE A 71 -0.48 -19.89 -20.85
CA PHE A 71 -1.26 -18.90 -21.56
C PHE A 71 -1.25 -19.16 -23.07
N ASP A 72 -0.09 -19.38 -23.68
CA ASP A 72 0.06 -19.66 -25.13
C ASP A 72 -0.66 -20.96 -25.54
N HIS A 73 -0.59 -21.98 -24.69
CA HIS A 73 -1.32 -23.23 -24.91
C HIS A 73 -2.83 -23.03 -24.83
N ALA A 74 -3.32 -22.35 -23.80
CA ALA A 74 -4.74 -22.05 -23.61
C ALA A 74 -5.30 -21.14 -24.73
N ALA A 75 -4.53 -20.12 -25.07
CA ALA A 75 -4.70 -19.28 -26.24
C ALA A 75 -4.96 -20.11 -27.50
N LYS A 76 -3.95 -20.85 -27.97
CA LYS A 76 -3.98 -21.49 -29.29
C LYS A 76 -4.85 -22.74 -29.36
N LYS A 77 -4.90 -23.54 -28.29
CA LYS A 77 -5.55 -24.85 -28.31
C LYS A 77 -6.96 -24.84 -27.72
N THR A 78 -7.21 -24.03 -26.69
CA THR A 78 -8.54 -23.95 -26.08
C THR A 78 -9.35 -22.76 -26.58
N GLU A 79 -8.79 -21.98 -27.53
CA GLU A 79 -9.39 -20.75 -28.06
C GLU A 79 -9.90 -19.84 -26.94
N PHE A 80 -9.14 -19.71 -25.85
CA PHE A 80 -9.54 -19.01 -24.63
C PHE A 80 -10.07 -17.58 -24.89
N TRP A 81 -9.52 -16.89 -25.88
CA TRP A 81 -9.98 -15.57 -26.33
C TRP A 81 -11.38 -15.54 -26.95
N ARG A 82 -11.96 -16.69 -27.32
CA ARG A 82 -13.36 -16.79 -27.77
C ARG A 82 -14.34 -16.93 -26.60
N ALA A 83 -13.85 -17.27 -25.41
CA ALA A 83 -14.67 -17.39 -24.23
C ALA A 83 -15.30 -16.03 -23.86
N ALA A 84 -16.59 -16.02 -23.53
CA ALA A 84 -17.28 -14.79 -23.14
C ALA A 84 -16.68 -14.20 -21.86
N GLU A 85 -16.22 -15.07 -20.96
CA GLU A 85 -15.57 -14.76 -19.69
C GLU A 85 -14.31 -13.92 -19.88
N PHE A 86 -13.50 -14.22 -20.90
CA PHE A 86 -12.30 -13.46 -21.23
C PHE A 86 -12.64 -12.02 -21.60
N TRP A 87 -13.63 -11.82 -22.48
CA TRP A 87 -14.07 -10.49 -22.89
C TRP A 87 -14.74 -9.73 -21.75
N PHE A 88 -15.57 -10.38 -20.94
CA PHE A 88 -16.22 -9.74 -19.81
C PHE A 88 -15.19 -9.30 -18.75
N PHE A 89 -14.20 -10.14 -18.44
CA PHE A 89 -13.06 -9.75 -17.61
C PHE A 89 -12.32 -8.54 -18.21
N GLY A 90 -11.99 -8.57 -19.51
CA GLY A 90 -11.34 -7.47 -20.21
C GLY A 90 -12.14 -6.16 -20.21
N ILE A 91 -13.47 -6.24 -20.34
CA ILE A 91 -14.38 -5.08 -20.21
C ILE A 91 -14.32 -4.54 -18.78
N GLY A 92 -14.32 -5.39 -17.75
CA GLY A 92 -14.19 -4.97 -16.36
C GLY A 92 -12.87 -4.23 -16.10
N VAL A 93 -11.76 -4.78 -16.59
CA VAL A 93 -10.43 -4.13 -16.56
C VAL A 93 -10.47 -2.77 -17.26
N THR A 94 -10.97 -2.73 -18.49
CA THR A 94 -11.02 -1.50 -19.30
C THR A 94 -11.89 -0.44 -18.64
N MET A 95 -13.06 -0.83 -18.12
CA MET A 95 -13.97 0.07 -17.43
C MET A 95 -13.29 0.70 -16.21
N TRP A 96 -12.59 -0.11 -15.40
CA TRP A 96 -11.82 0.42 -14.27
C TRP A 96 -10.75 1.43 -14.72
N LEU A 97 -9.94 1.08 -15.72
CA LEU A 97 -8.87 1.96 -16.20
C LEU A 97 -9.43 3.29 -16.73
N VAL A 98 -10.54 3.25 -17.47
CA VAL A 98 -11.22 4.47 -17.94
C VAL A 98 -11.68 5.33 -16.77
N LEU A 99 -12.29 4.74 -15.74
CA LEU A 99 -12.69 5.47 -14.53
C LEU A 99 -11.47 6.05 -13.79
N PHE A 100 -10.41 5.25 -13.64
CA PHE A 100 -9.21 5.63 -12.90
C PHE A 100 -8.48 6.79 -13.55
N PHE A 101 -8.28 6.74 -14.88
CA PHE A 101 -7.60 7.82 -15.58
C PHE A 101 -8.50 9.01 -15.87
N GLY A 102 -9.80 8.80 -16.07
CA GLY A 102 -10.76 9.85 -16.45
C GLY A 102 -11.36 10.64 -15.30
N ALA A 103 -11.77 9.97 -14.20
CA ALA A 103 -12.59 10.62 -13.17
C ALA A 103 -11.81 10.93 -11.87
N ARG A 104 -10.84 10.08 -11.47
CA ARG A 104 -10.03 10.21 -10.23
C ARG A 104 -10.80 10.79 -9.04
N THR A 105 -11.92 10.16 -8.68
CA THR A 105 -12.81 10.72 -7.64
C THR A 105 -12.35 10.36 -6.22
N ARG A 106 -12.74 11.18 -5.23
CA ARG A 106 -12.50 10.90 -3.81
C ARG A 106 -13.09 9.56 -3.35
N LEU A 107 -14.19 9.13 -3.96
CA LEU A 107 -14.83 7.85 -3.68
C LEU A 107 -13.90 6.67 -4.00
N MET A 108 -13.16 6.75 -5.11
CA MET A 108 -12.22 5.69 -5.50
C MET A 108 -11.10 5.53 -4.47
N LEU A 109 -10.57 6.66 -3.99
CA LEU A 109 -9.54 6.66 -2.95
C LEU A 109 -10.10 6.12 -1.61
N LEU A 110 -11.34 6.47 -1.26
CA LEU A 110 -12.00 5.94 -0.08
C LEU A 110 -12.17 4.41 -0.15
N PHE A 111 -12.62 3.86 -1.28
CA PHE A 111 -12.71 2.41 -1.48
C PHE A 111 -11.34 1.75 -1.38
N TYR A 112 -10.31 2.36 -1.97
CA TYR A 112 -8.95 1.87 -1.81
C TYR A 112 -8.52 1.81 -0.32
N VAL A 113 -8.65 2.91 0.43
CA VAL A 113 -8.26 2.97 1.84
C VAL A 113 -9.08 1.98 2.67
N ALA A 114 -10.39 1.88 2.42
CA ALA A 114 -11.26 0.94 3.11
C ALA A 114 -10.80 -0.52 2.90
N GLY A 115 -10.56 -0.92 1.66
CA GLY A 115 -10.03 -2.25 1.34
C GLY A 115 -8.66 -2.51 1.96
N HIS A 116 -7.80 -1.48 2.00
CA HIS A 116 -6.46 -1.56 2.59
C HIS A 116 -6.52 -1.85 4.10
N GLU A 117 -7.26 -1.04 4.85
CA GLU A 117 -7.39 -1.19 6.31
C GLU A 117 -8.17 -2.44 6.70
N TRP A 118 -9.20 -2.82 5.95
CA TRP A 118 -9.92 -4.07 6.19
C TRP A 118 -9.06 -5.30 5.95
N THR A 119 -8.15 -5.25 4.98
CA THR A 119 -7.18 -6.34 4.76
C THR A 119 -6.24 -6.46 5.96
N HIS A 120 -5.70 -5.34 6.44
CA HIS A 120 -4.89 -5.34 7.67
C HIS A 120 -5.67 -5.93 8.85
N ALA A 121 -6.91 -5.47 9.08
CA ALA A 121 -7.75 -5.96 10.16
C ALA A 121 -8.02 -7.47 10.05
N LEU A 122 -8.31 -7.97 8.85
CA LEU A 122 -8.52 -9.39 8.58
C LEU A 122 -7.27 -10.21 8.92
N PHE A 123 -6.09 -9.76 8.48
CA PHE A 123 -4.84 -10.47 8.73
C PHE A 123 -4.39 -10.40 10.19
N VAL A 124 -4.70 -9.33 10.91
CA VAL A 124 -4.55 -9.26 12.37
C VAL A 124 -5.37 -10.37 13.02
N LEU A 125 -6.64 -10.53 12.64
CA LEU A 125 -7.53 -11.58 13.18
C LEU A 125 -7.03 -12.99 12.84
N ILE A 126 -6.60 -13.23 11.59
CA ILE A 126 -6.01 -14.51 11.17
C ILE A 126 -4.76 -14.82 11.99
N CYS A 127 -3.91 -13.82 12.25
CA CYS A 127 -2.75 -13.95 13.11
C CYS A 127 -3.11 -14.05 14.61
N ARG A 128 -4.40 -14.16 14.97
CA ARG A 128 -4.95 -14.22 16.35
C ARG A 128 -4.72 -12.95 17.17
N GLY A 129 -4.60 -11.80 16.50
CA GLY A 129 -4.47 -10.49 17.11
C GLY A 129 -5.84 -9.88 17.42
N ASN A 130 -5.84 -8.68 18.00
CA ASN A 130 -7.05 -7.92 18.28
C ASN A 130 -6.99 -6.57 17.54
N VAL A 131 -8.11 -6.17 16.95
CA VAL A 131 -8.30 -4.87 16.30
C VAL A 131 -9.21 -4.04 17.19
N ALA A 132 -8.65 -3.00 17.82
CA ALA A 132 -9.38 -2.15 18.76
C ALA A 132 -10.19 -1.06 18.04
N LYS A 133 -9.65 -0.51 16.94
CA LYS A 133 -10.30 0.54 16.17
C LYS A 133 -9.81 0.51 14.72
N VAL A 134 -10.71 0.80 13.80
CA VAL A 134 -10.40 1.00 12.37
C VAL A 134 -10.83 2.42 12.01
N HIS A 135 -9.93 3.21 11.45
CA HIS A 135 -10.24 4.53 10.92
C HIS A 135 -10.01 4.54 9.42
N ILE A 136 -11.03 4.95 8.67
CA ILE A 136 -11.02 5.00 7.20
C ILE A 136 -11.48 6.39 6.80
N SER A 137 -10.65 7.09 6.01
CA SER A 137 -11.00 8.38 5.41
C SER A 137 -10.44 8.45 3.99
N ALA A 138 -10.92 9.43 3.20
CA ALA A 138 -10.37 9.67 1.87
C ALA A 138 -8.95 10.26 1.92
N ASP A 139 -8.51 10.82 3.05
CA ASP A 139 -7.18 11.40 3.22
C ASP A 139 -6.17 10.37 3.78
N GLY A 140 -6.63 9.20 4.20
CA GLY A 140 -5.82 8.13 4.78
C GLY A 140 -6.60 7.23 5.74
N GLY A 141 -5.99 6.11 6.13
CA GLY A 141 -6.57 5.14 7.06
C GLY A 141 -5.53 4.63 8.05
N HIS A 142 -5.99 4.09 9.18
CA HIS A 142 -5.15 3.33 10.10
C HIS A 142 -5.98 2.37 10.94
N ILE A 143 -5.35 1.27 11.34
CA ILE A 143 -5.89 0.36 12.36
C ILE A 143 -5.09 0.46 13.67
N LEU A 144 -5.80 0.43 14.80
CA LEU A 144 -5.21 0.25 16.12
C LEU A 144 -5.25 -1.23 16.47
N THR A 145 -4.07 -1.85 16.56
CA THR A 145 -3.93 -3.29 16.84
C THR A 145 -2.83 -3.57 17.87
N ASN A 146 -2.96 -4.69 18.58
CA ASN A 146 -1.95 -5.20 19.50
C ASN A 146 -0.86 -6.04 18.82
N ARG A 147 -0.98 -6.33 17.52
CA ARG A 147 -0.03 -7.18 16.79
C ARG A 147 0.32 -6.55 15.45
N ASN A 148 1.61 -6.42 15.18
CA ASN A 148 2.13 -6.08 13.87
C ASN A 148 3.22 -7.10 13.48
N ASN A 149 3.15 -7.62 12.27
CA ASN A 149 4.15 -8.53 11.71
C ASN A 149 4.27 -8.28 10.20
N PHE A 150 5.33 -8.81 9.60
CA PHE A 150 5.60 -8.63 8.17
C PHE A 150 4.43 -9.07 7.27
N LEU A 151 3.75 -10.17 7.61
CA LEU A 151 2.62 -10.67 6.83
C LEU A 151 1.43 -9.70 6.86
N ILE A 152 1.11 -9.14 8.03
CA ILE A 152 0.06 -8.13 8.19
C ILE A 152 0.44 -6.89 7.38
N SER A 153 1.66 -6.37 7.55
CA SER A 153 2.11 -5.17 6.81
C SER A 153 2.07 -5.36 5.30
N LEU A 154 2.38 -6.56 4.79
CA LEU A 154 2.37 -6.86 3.36
C LEU A 154 0.98 -7.25 2.83
N SER A 155 0.03 -7.58 3.71
CA SER A 155 -1.27 -8.15 3.33
C SER A 155 -2.03 -7.37 2.26
N PRO A 156 -2.13 -6.03 2.32
CA PRO A 156 -2.91 -5.29 1.33
C PRO A 156 -2.25 -5.17 -0.04
N TYR A 157 -0.98 -5.56 -0.17
CA TYR A 157 -0.29 -5.53 -1.46
C TYR A 157 -0.60 -6.79 -2.28
N PHE A 158 -0.70 -7.95 -1.62
CA PHE A 158 -0.94 -9.21 -2.32
C PHE A 158 -2.39 -9.69 -2.27
N PHE A 159 -3.21 -9.25 -1.30
CA PHE A 159 -4.59 -9.73 -1.13
C PHE A 159 -5.61 -8.79 -1.78
N PRO A 160 -6.25 -9.17 -2.91
CA PRO A 160 -7.24 -8.34 -3.59
C PRO A 160 -8.61 -8.42 -2.89
N PHE A 161 -8.75 -7.68 -1.79
CA PHE A 161 -9.92 -7.76 -0.89
C PHE A 161 -11.27 -7.77 -1.63
N TYR A 162 -11.50 -6.81 -2.52
CA TYR A 162 -12.79 -6.70 -3.22
C TYR A 162 -13.04 -7.85 -4.19
N SER A 163 -12.02 -8.42 -4.83
CA SER A 163 -12.19 -9.61 -5.68
C SER A 163 -12.58 -10.83 -4.85
N VAL A 164 -11.96 -11.00 -3.67
CA VAL A 164 -12.33 -12.09 -2.75
C VAL A 164 -13.75 -11.93 -2.22
N VAL A 165 -14.15 -10.71 -1.87
CA VAL A 165 -15.53 -10.40 -1.45
C VAL A 165 -16.52 -10.72 -2.57
N VAL A 166 -16.25 -10.28 -3.81
CA VAL A 166 -17.09 -10.58 -4.98
C VAL A 166 -17.27 -12.09 -5.18
N ILE A 167 -16.17 -12.86 -5.14
CA ILE A 167 -16.20 -14.32 -5.31
C ILE A 167 -16.98 -14.98 -4.16
N THR A 168 -16.76 -14.54 -2.93
CA THR A 168 -17.41 -15.09 -1.75
C THR A 168 -18.90 -14.80 -1.76
N LEU A 169 -19.30 -13.57 -2.08
CA LEU A 169 -20.72 -13.19 -2.19
C LEU A 169 -21.41 -13.94 -3.32
N TRP A 170 -20.75 -14.12 -4.46
CA TRP A 170 -21.28 -14.92 -5.57
C TRP A 170 -21.52 -16.37 -5.13
N GLY A 171 -20.49 -17.03 -4.58
CA GLY A 171 -20.60 -18.42 -4.14
C GLY A 171 -21.61 -18.63 -3.00
N LEU A 172 -21.71 -17.67 -2.07
CA LEU A 172 -22.73 -17.72 -1.02
C LEU A 172 -24.14 -17.49 -1.57
N ALA A 173 -24.31 -16.58 -2.53
CA ALA A 173 -25.59 -16.38 -3.19
C ALA A 173 -26.01 -17.64 -3.97
N GLU A 174 -25.05 -18.27 -4.64
CA GLU A 174 -25.28 -19.54 -5.35
C GLU A 174 -25.71 -20.66 -4.40
N TRP A 175 -25.02 -20.75 -3.26
CA TRP A 175 -25.26 -21.80 -2.28
C TRP A 175 -26.56 -21.62 -1.48
N LEU A 176 -26.96 -20.38 -1.18
CA LEU A 176 -28.06 -20.09 -0.27
C LEU A 176 -29.37 -19.70 -0.95
N PHE A 177 -29.33 -19.06 -2.12
CA PHE A 177 -30.49 -18.30 -2.61
C PHE A 177 -30.80 -18.49 -4.10
N VAL A 178 -29.79 -18.67 -4.96
CA VAL A 178 -29.94 -18.56 -6.42
C VAL A 178 -29.16 -19.67 -7.11
N ASP A 179 -29.79 -20.45 -7.99
CA ASP A 179 -29.04 -21.32 -8.89
C ASP A 179 -28.61 -20.51 -10.12
N PHE A 180 -27.34 -20.08 -10.16
CA PHE A 180 -26.85 -19.28 -11.28
C PHE A 180 -26.60 -20.18 -12.48
N ALA A 181 -27.36 -19.94 -13.55
CA ALA A 181 -27.07 -20.58 -14.82
C ALA A 181 -25.63 -20.25 -15.30
N PRO A 182 -24.94 -21.19 -16.00
CA PRO A 182 -23.54 -21.03 -16.38
C PRO A 182 -23.25 -19.74 -17.16
N GLU A 183 -24.20 -19.25 -17.94
CA GLU A 183 -24.08 -17.98 -18.65
C GLU A 183 -23.87 -16.78 -17.74
N HIS A 184 -24.30 -16.81 -16.47
CA HIS A 184 -24.13 -15.71 -15.54
C HIS A 184 -22.70 -15.56 -15.04
N LEU A 185 -21.86 -16.59 -15.16
CA LEU A 185 -20.45 -16.55 -14.77
C LEU A 185 -19.70 -15.40 -15.47
N ARG A 186 -20.10 -15.02 -16.69
CA ARG A 186 -19.51 -13.86 -17.39
C ARG A 186 -19.58 -12.57 -16.56
N TYR A 187 -20.65 -12.35 -15.80
CA TYR A 187 -20.80 -11.16 -14.94
C TYR A 187 -19.87 -11.21 -13.72
N LEU A 188 -19.66 -12.41 -13.17
CA LEU A 188 -18.66 -12.63 -12.13
C LEU A 188 -17.25 -12.28 -12.66
N PHE A 189 -16.88 -12.77 -13.85
CA PHE A 189 -15.59 -12.45 -14.46
C PHE A 189 -15.42 -10.96 -14.75
N TRP A 190 -16.47 -10.26 -15.18
CA TRP A 190 -16.44 -8.80 -15.29
C TRP A 190 -16.18 -8.10 -13.96
N ALA A 191 -16.88 -8.50 -12.90
CA ALA A 191 -16.71 -7.92 -11.56
C ALA A 191 -15.31 -8.21 -10.99
N ILE A 192 -14.78 -9.41 -11.22
CA ILE A 192 -13.39 -9.77 -10.88
C ILE A 192 -12.42 -8.89 -11.67
N GLY A 193 -12.57 -8.76 -12.99
CA GLY A 193 -11.71 -7.91 -13.82
C GLY A 193 -11.68 -6.46 -13.34
N PHE A 194 -12.83 -5.91 -12.97
CA PHE A 194 -12.94 -4.57 -12.41
C PHE A 194 -12.24 -4.43 -11.05
N THR A 195 -12.57 -5.29 -10.09
CA THR A 195 -12.04 -5.21 -8.71
C THR A 195 -10.55 -5.57 -8.63
N TRP A 196 -10.10 -6.49 -9.47
CA TRP A 196 -8.71 -6.88 -9.56
C TRP A 196 -7.86 -5.79 -10.21
N CYS A 197 -8.36 -5.16 -11.28
CA CYS A 197 -7.68 -4.02 -11.89
C CYS A 197 -7.62 -2.82 -10.94
N HIS A 198 -8.69 -2.59 -10.16
CA HIS A 198 -8.68 -1.64 -9.04
C HIS A 198 -7.52 -1.91 -8.07
N HIS A 199 -7.43 -3.15 -7.56
CA HIS A 199 -6.37 -3.55 -6.64
C HIS A 199 -4.97 -3.28 -7.21
N LEU A 200 -4.70 -3.75 -8.44
CA LEU A 200 -3.40 -3.59 -9.07
C LEU A 200 -3.04 -2.13 -9.33
N THR A 201 -3.98 -1.35 -9.87
CA THR A 201 -3.72 0.04 -10.23
C THR A 201 -3.34 0.86 -9.01
N PHE A 202 -4.08 0.70 -7.90
CA PHE A 202 -3.74 1.39 -6.65
C PHE A 202 -2.48 0.86 -5.98
N THR A 203 -2.22 -0.44 -6.05
CA THR A 203 -0.96 -1.03 -5.53
C THR A 203 0.26 -0.42 -6.21
N ILE A 204 0.23 -0.34 -7.55
CA ILE A 204 1.30 0.28 -8.34
C ILE A 204 1.37 1.79 -8.05
N TRP A 205 0.24 2.47 -8.06
CA TRP A 205 0.17 3.92 -7.85
C TRP A 205 0.70 4.35 -6.49
N MET A 206 0.42 3.57 -5.43
CA MET A 206 0.95 3.82 -4.08
C MET A 206 2.42 3.42 -3.97
N ALA A 207 2.86 2.32 -4.58
CA ALA A 207 4.27 1.96 -4.60
C ALA A 207 5.15 3.06 -5.24
N THR A 208 4.60 3.84 -6.18
CA THR A 208 5.29 4.98 -6.79
C THR A 208 5.25 6.27 -5.97
N ARG A 209 4.41 6.37 -4.93
CA ARG A 209 4.35 7.53 -4.04
C ARG A 209 5.11 7.21 -2.76
N GLN A 210 6.17 7.97 -2.49
CA GLN A 210 7.07 7.76 -1.34
C GLN A 210 6.40 8.02 0.02
N ASP A 211 5.20 8.60 0.04
CA ASP A 211 4.45 8.89 1.25
C ASP A 211 3.33 7.85 1.41
N GLN A 212 3.58 6.85 2.26
CA GLN A 212 2.52 6.08 2.89
C GLN A 212 1.96 6.93 4.06
N PRO A 213 0.63 7.00 4.26
CA PRO A 213 0.06 7.60 5.46
C PRO A 213 0.48 6.85 6.73
#